data_AF-A0A3N5KID9-F1
#
_entry.id   AF-A0A3N5KID9-F1
#
_cell.length_a   1.000
_cell.length_b   1.000
_cell.length_c   1.000
_cell.angle_alpha   90.00
_cell.angle_beta   90.00
_cell.angle_gamma   90.00
#
_symmetry.space_group_name_H-M   'P 1'
#
loop_
_entity.id
_entity.type
_entity.pdbx_description
1 polymer ?
#
loop_
_entity_poly.entity_id
_entity_poly.type
_entity_poly.pdbx_seq_one_letter_code
_entity_poly.pdbx_strand_id
1 'polypeptide(L)'
;MEDTPLSEKSPSYQQGYARGRDEADMVELTDELKRQFLNGMQPDPPELEARSPLSGEWAGESLAETLAENFTEQDADDYEQGYLLGWEERLLQRSSD
;
A
#
# COMPACT_ATOMS: atom_id res chain seq x y z
N MET A 1 -12.90 -14.44 3.60
CA MET A 1 -11.46 -14.65 3.37
C MET A 1 -10.84 -14.77 4.74
N GLU A 2 -10.02 -15.79 4.99
CA GLU A 2 -9.33 -15.91 6.28
C GLU A 2 -8.32 -14.77 6.39
N ASP A 3 -8.45 -13.93 7.43
CA ASP A 3 -7.46 -12.92 7.79
C ASP A 3 -6.21 -13.65 8.30
N THR A 4 -5.31 -14.01 7.39
CA THR A 4 -3.98 -14.46 7.77
C THR A 4 -3.29 -13.32 8.56
N PRO A 5 -2.90 -13.53 9.82
CA PRO A 5 -2.22 -12.52 10.62
C PRO A 5 -1.00 -11.97 9.88
N LEU A 6 -0.72 -10.67 10.00
CA LEU A 6 0.43 -10.02 9.34
C LEU A 6 1.76 -10.73 9.65
N SER A 7 1.91 -11.30 10.85
CA SER A 7 3.08 -12.07 11.28
C SER A 7 3.29 -13.39 10.53
N GLU A 8 2.26 -13.90 9.85
CA GLU A 8 2.28 -15.11 9.05
C GLU A 8 2.41 -14.81 7.54
N LYS A 9 2.42 -13.53 7.14
CA LYS A 9 2.68 -13.08 5.77
C LYS A 9 4.17 -13.11 5.45
N SER A 10 4.53 -13.13 4.16
CA SER A 10 5.92 -13.11 3.72
C SER A 10 6.65 -11.84 4.18
N PRO A 11 7.99 -11.87 4.32
CA PRO A 11 8.76 -10.68 4.66
C PRO A 11 8.56 -9.52 3.67
N SER A 12 8.39 -9.83 2.39
CA SER A 12 8.14 -8.86 1.32
C SER A 12 6.79 -8.17 1.52
N TYR A 13 5.74 -8.93 1.85
CA TYR A 13 4.43 -8.39 2.22
C TYR A 13 4.50 -7.48 3.45
N GLN A 14 5.18 -7.92 4.52
CA GLN A 14 5.28 -7.13 5.74
C GLN A 14 6.03 -5.80 5.51
N GLN A 15 7.07 -5.81 4.69
CA GLN A 15 7.80 -4.60 4.30
C GLN A 15 6.92 -3.66 3.48
N GLY A 16 6.22 -4.20 2.47
CA GLY A 16 5.25 -3.44 1.68
C GLY A 16 4.21 -2.79 2.58
N TYR A 17 3.60 -3.56 3.47
CA TYR A 17 2.58 -3.09 4.41
C TYR A 17 3.08 -1.96 5.33
N ALA A 18 4.26 -2.11 5.92
CA ALA A 18 4.85 -1.04 6.73
C ALA A 18 5.08 0.23 5.90
N ARG A 19 5.62 0.07 4.69
CA ARG A 19 5.87 1.20 3.78
C ARG A 19 4.58 1.91 3.37
N GLY A 20 3.54 1.15 3.01
CA GLY A 20 2.24 1.69 2.64
C GLY A 20 1.63 2.54 3.76
N ARG A 21 1.77 2.10 5.02
CA ARG A 21 1.33 2.89 6.19
C ARG A 21 2.11 4.20 6.33
N ASP A 22 3.44 4.15 6.23
CA ASP A 22 4.28 5.34 6.35
C ASP A 22 3.99 6.35 5.23
N GLU A 23 3.75 5.88 4.00
CA GLU A 23 3.42 6.76 2.87
C GLU A 23 2.00 7.34 2.98
N ALA A 24 1.05 6.55 3.49
CA ALA A 24 -0.28 7.05 3.80
C ALA A 24 -0.23 8.21 4.80
N ASP A 25 0.71 8.24 5.76
CA ASP A 25 0.87 9.36 6.69
C ASP A 25 1.31 10.67 6.00
N MET A 26 1.98 10.58 4.86
CA MET A 26 2.40 11.75 4.07
C MET A 26 1.27 12.31 3.18
N VAL A 27 0.17 11.58 3.04
CA VAL A 27 -0.98 12.03 2.24
C VAL A 27 -1.82 13.03 3.05
N GLU A 28 -2.13 14.17 2.44
CA GLU A 28 -3.13 15.10 2.97
C GLU A 28 -4.53 14.52 2.71
N LEU A 29 -5.24 14.17 3.79
CA LEU A 29 -6.59 13.63 3.71
C LEU A 29 -7.60 14.77 3.55
N THR A 30 -8.01 15.03 2.31
CA THR A 30 -9.10 15.95 2.02
C THR A 30 -10.45 15.41 2.55
N ASP A 31 -11.40 16.30 2.82
CA ASP A 31 -12.75 15.90 3.27
C ASP A 31 -13.51 15.03 2.25
N GLU A 32 -13.11 15.10 0.98
CA GLU A 32 -13.64 14.23 -0.08
C GLU A 32 -13.05 12.82 0.03
N LEU A 33 -11.73 12.70 0.12
CA LEU A 33 -11.05 11.41 0.30
C LEU A 33 -11.54 10.69 1.57
N LYS A 34 -11.64 11.40 2.70
CA LYS A 34 -12.19 10.84 3.94
C LYS A 34 -13.60 10.30 3.74
N ARG A 35 -14.47 11.03 3.04
CA ARG A 35 -15.84 10.58 2.75
C ARG A 35 -15.87 9.35 1.84
N GLN A 36 -14.98 9.26 0.87
CA GLN A 36 -14.90 8.07 0.01
C GLN A 36 -14.53 6.84 0.84
N PHE A 37 -13.45 6.92 1.64
CA PHE A 37 -13.05 5.84 2.54
C PHE A 37 -14.13 5.44 3.55
N LEU A 38 -14.75 6.42 4.24
CA LEU A 38 -15.79 6.14 5.24
C LEU A 38 -17.07 5.52 4.64
N ASN A 39 -17.38 5.84 3.38
CA ASN A 39 -18.52 5.24 2.67
C ASN A 39 -18.17 3.89 2.03
N GLY A 40 -16.96 3.37 2.23
CA GLY A 40 -16.49 2.16 1.56
C GLY A 40 -16.36 2.31 0.05
N MET A 41 -16.29 3.56 -0.45
CA MET A 41 -15.95 3.83 -1.84
C MET A 41 -14.43 3.73 -1.96
N GLN A 42 -13.96 2.86 -2.86
CA GLN A 42 -12.56 2.90 -3.26
C GLN A 42 -12.30 4.27 -3.92
N PRO A 43 -11.25 4.99 -3.50
CA PRO A 43 -10.81 6.17 -4.24
C PRO A 43 -10.50 5.76 -5.67
N ASP A 44 -10.66 6.70 -6.61
CA ASP A 44 -10.50 6.42 -8.03
C ASP A 44 -9.13 5.73 -8.29
N PRO A 45 -9.10 4.59 -9.01
CA PRO A 45 -7.90 3.84 -9.33
C PRO A 45 -6.66 4.65 -9.72
N PRO A 46 -6.75 5.76 -10.50
CA PRO A 46 -5.57 6.55 -10.86
C PRO A 46 -4.78 7.14 -9.69
N GLU A 47 -5.40 7.45 -8.54
CA GLU A 47 -4.64 7.93 -7.36
C GLU A 47 -3.89 6.80 -6.65
N LEU A 48 -4.45 5.58 -6.70
CA LEU A 48 -3.83 4.36 -6.17
C LEU A 48 -2.73 3.84 -7.10
N GLU A 49 -3.01 3.74 -8.41
CA GLU A 49 -2.06 3.32 -9.44
C GLU A 49 -0.88 4.29 -9.57
N ALA A 50 -1.04 5.59 -9.30
CA ALA A 50 0.09 6.53 -9.32
C ALA A 50 1.06 6.34 -8.14
N ARG A 51 0.60 5.70 -7.05
CA ARG A 51 1.34 5.52 -5.81
C ARG A 51 1.70 4.07 -5.51
N SER A 52 1.27 3.13 -6.32
CA SER A 52 1.78 1.78 -6.22
C SER A 52 3.30 1.82 -6.47
N PRO A 53 4.08 1.04 -5.74
CA PRO A 53 5.50 0.87 -6.01
C PRO A 53 5.75 0.03 -7.28
N LEU A 54 4.72 -0.63 -7.85
CA LEU A 54 4.76 -1.41 -9.11
C LEU A 54 3.93 -0.82 -10.25
N SER A 55 3.10 0.20 -10.01
CA SER A 55 2.39 0.97 -11.06
C SER A 55 2.56 2.49 -10.87
N GLY A 56 2.56 3.26 -11.96
CA GLY A 56 2.79 4.72 -11.93
C GLY A 56 4.23 5.18 -12.23
N GLU A 57 4.48 6.50 -12.18
CA GLU A 57 5.80 7.09 -12.51
C GLU A 57 6.93 6.65 -11.55
N TRP A 58 6.59 6.05 -10.41
CA TRP A 58 7.51 5.58 -9.37
C TRP A 58 7.77 4.06 -9.42
N ALA A 59 7.10 3.34 -10.33
CA ALA A 59 7.04 1.88 -10.38
C ALA A 59 8.36 1.15 -10.68
N GLY A 60 9.31 1.84 -11.32
CA GLY A 60 10.50 1.21 -11.88
C GLY A 60 11.78 1.41 -11.08
N GLU A 61 11.92 2.56 -10.41
CA GLU A 61 13.22 2.95 -9.84
C GLU A 61 13.39 2.53 -8.38
N SER A 62 12.31 2.33 -7.62
CA SER A 62 12.40 2.14 -6.17
C SER A 62 12.49 0.67 -5.73
N LEU A 63 11.77 -0.26 -6.37
CA LEU A 63 11.75 -1.66 -5.92
C LEU A 63 13.03 -2.43 -6.23
N ALA A 64 13.63 -2.20 -7.39
CA ALA A 64 14.89 -2.84 -7.76
C ALA A 64 16.07 -2.39 -6.89
N GLU A 65 16.03 -1.18 -6.31
CA GLU A 65 17.04 -0.70 -5.36
C GLU A 65 16.74 -1.12 -3.92
N THR A 66 15.46 -1.22 -3.54
CA THR A 66 15.03 -1.54 -2.16
C THR A 66 15.13 -3.03 -1.87
N LEU A 67 14.99 -3.87 -2.88
CA LEU A 67 14.81 -5.30 -2.70
C LEU A 67 16.01 -6.04 -3.29
N ALA A 68 16.77 -6.67 -2.39
CA ALA A 68 18.10 -7.23 -2.60
C ALA A 68 18.25 -8.11 -3.86
N GLU A 69 19.50 -8.35 -4.28
CA GLU A 69 19.85 -9.38 -5.26
C GLU A 69 19.13 -10.70 -4.90
N ASN A 70 18.31 -11.22 -5.82
CA ASN A 70 17.40 -12.39 -5.72
C ASN A 70 15.92 -12.14 -5.37
N PHE A 71 15.43 -10.92 -5.49
CA PHE A 71 13.99 -10.66 -5.39
C PHE A 71 13.19 -11.34 -6.50
N THR A 72 12.12 -12.08 -6.16
CA THR A 72 11.28 -12.80 -7.12
C THR A 72 10.04 -12.00 -7.52
N GLU A 73 9.39 -12.40 -8.61
CA GLU A 73 8.08 -11.82 -9.01
C GLU A 73 7.02 -12.01 -7.91
N GLN A 74 7.02 -13.17 -7.24
CA GLN A 74 6.12 -13.40 -6.10
C GLN A 74 6.41 -12.45 -4.94
N ASP A 75 7.67 -12.13 -4.68
CA ASP A 75 8.02 -11.16 -3.65
C ASP A 75 7.53 -9.75 -4.01
N ALA A 76 7.54 -9.40 -5.30
CA ALA A 76 7.02 -8.13 -5.80
C ALA A 76 5.52 -8.04 -5.62
N ASP A 77 4.79 -9.09 -6.01
CA ASP A 77 3.35 -9.20 -5.82
C ASP A 77 2.97 -9.12 -4.33
N ASP A 78 3.72 -9.84 -3.49
CA ASP A 78 3.52 -9.82 -2.04
C ASP A 78 3.77 -8.42 -1.47
N TYR A 79 4.84 -7.75 -1.89
CA TYR A 79 5.16 -6.39 -1.47
C TYR A 79 4.08 -5.40 -1.90
N GLU A 80 3.62 -5.44 -3.15
CA GLU A 80 2.56 -4.55 -3.63
C GLU A 80 1.24 -4.78 -2.88
N GLN A 81 0.84 -6.05 -2.67
CA GLN A 81 -0.35 -6.36 -1.88
C GLN A 81 -0.24 -5.85 -0.45
N GLY A 82 0.92 -6.03 0.18
CA GLY A 82 1.20 -5.49 1.50
C GLY A 82 1.07 -3.98 1.52
N TYR A 83 1.74 -3.30 0.58
CA TYR A 83 1.75 -1.85 0.45
C TYR A 83 0.34 -1.28 0.30
N LEU A 84 -0.45 -1.80 -0.64
CA LEU A 84 -1.82 -1.33 -0.88
C LEU A 84 -2.67 -1.48 0.38
N LEU A 85 -2.63 -2.64 1.05
CA LEU A 85 -3.41 -2.85 2.26
C LEU A 85 -2.96 -1.92 3.40
N GLY A 86 -1.65 -1.78 3.62
CA GLY A 86 -1.11 -0.89 4.64
C GLY A 86 -1.49 0.58 4.41
N TRP A 87 -1.47 1.01 3.16
CA TRP A 87 -1.87 2.34 2.75
C TRP A 87 -3.37 2.59 3.01
N GLU A 88 -4.23 1.70 2.52
CA GLU A 88 -5.69 1.79 2.70
C GLU A 88 -6.09 1.76 4.18
N GLU A 89 -5.57 0.80 4.95
CA GLU A 89 -5.87 0.68 6.39
C GLU A 89 -5.46 1.93 7.16
N ARG A 90 -4.31 2.53 6.82
CA ARG A 90 -3.83 3.72 7.51
C ARG A 90 -4.68 4.94 7.17
N LEU A 91 -5.09 5.11 5.90
CA LEU A 91 -5.99 6.19 5.52
C LEU A 91 -7.37 6.03 6.16
N LEU A 92 -7.91 4.81 6.22
CA LEU A 92 -9.15 4.50 6.93
C LEU A 92 -9.06 4.87 8.42
N GLN A 93 -7.97 4.49 9.10
CA GLN A 93 -7.72 4.89 10.49
C GLN A 93 -7.69 6.41 10.65
N ARG A 94 -6.88 7.11 9.86
CA ARG A 94 -6.76 8.58 9.91
C ARG A 94 -8.03 9.33 9.49
N SER A 95 -8.90 8.69 8.71
CA SER A 95 -10.20 9.26 8.32
C SER A 95 -11.25 9.19 9.43
N SER A 96 -11.00 8.34 10.44
CA SER A 96 -11.87 8.12 11.60
C SER A 96 -11.47 8.94 12.84
N ASP A 97 -10.27 9.54 12.82
CA ASP A 97 -9.73 10.47 13.84
C ASP A 97 -10.23 11.91 13.60
#